data_AF-A0A427G0J5-F1
#
_entry.id   AF-A0A427G0J5-F1
#
_cell.length_a   1.000
_cell.length_b   1.000
_cell.length_c   1.000
_cell.angle_alpha   90.00
_cell.angle_beta   90.00
_cell.angle_gamma   90.00
#
_symmetry.space_group_name_H-M   'P 1'
#
loop_
_entity.id
_entity.type
_entity.pdbx_description
1 polymer ?
#
loop_
_entity_poly.entity_id
_entity_poly.type
_entity_poly.pdbx_seq_one_letter_code
_entity_poly.pdbx_strand_id
1 'polypeptide(L)'
;SISQTNFLGTGNKVSIGLTRSEYQTKYNFGFTNPYFTEDGVSLGYNLFYSSTDYSDYYDDGVSYYAINSYGAGVSLGYPISETSRLTYGLTLQHDDISPGTYSADEIYDFIQREGESFNNLKASIGWSESTLNKGVLATRGHSQSLTLMATTPGSDLSFYKLDYSGQTYLPLSERTTLRLHTSLGYGDGYGSTEGLPFYENYTAGGQGSVRGFKDGSLGPRNTPATGTYASAGQAYYSDRDTDALGGNILVTGGAEYIFPMPFIKDQRQLRSSVFVDAGNVFSDTCYLSTTQGCGSVGLDQLAVSLGVGVTWYSPMGPLTFSLATPVKKPENAETQIFQFSLGQTF
;
A
#
# COMPACT_ATOMS: atom_id res chain seq x y z
N SER A 1 19.97 -5.75 1.40
CA SER A 1 20.34 -4.42 0.87
C SER A 1 21.74 -4.05 1.34
N ILE A 2 22.43 -3.19 0.60
CA ILE A 2 23.70 -2.57 0.98
C ILE A 2 23.45 -1.07 1.07
N SER A 3 23.83 -0.44 2.17
CA SER A 3 23.71 1.01 2.35
C SER A 3 24.97 1.53 3.00
N GLN A 4 25.58 2.54 2.38
CA GLN A 4 26.75 3.23 2.90
C GLN A 4 26.38 4.69 3.14
N THR A 5 26.39 5.09 4.42
CA THR A 5 26.34 6.50 4.81
C THR A 5 27.75 7.10 4.76
N ASN A 6 27.84 8.40 4.52
CA ASN A 6 29.11 9.11 4.36
C ASN A 6 30.01 8.44 3.30
N PHE A 7 29.43 8.12 2.15
CA PHE A 7 30.12 7.45 1.05
C PHE A 7 31.34 8.26 0.63
N LEU A 8 32.52 7.64 0.68
CA LEU A 8 33.81 8.25 0.38
C LEU A 8 34.12 9.53 1.20
N GLY A 9 33.54 9.69 2.39
CA GLY A 9 33.77 10.87 3.23
C GLY A 9 33.05 12.14 2.77
N THR A 10 32.13 12.03 1.80
CA THR A 10 31.43 13.17 1.20
C THR A 10 30.16 13.62 1.94
N GLY A 11 29.76 12.91 3.01
CA GLY A 11 28.48 13.10 3.69
C GLY A 11 27.28 12.47 2.98
N ASN A 12 27.42 12.07 1.72
CA ASN A 12 26.35 11.47 0.93
C ASN A 12 26.02 10.04 1.37
N LYS A 13 24.78 9.61 1.11
CA LYS A 13 24.31 8.24 1.32
C LYS A 13 24.10 7.56 -0.03
N VAL A 14 24.60 6.33 -0.15
CA VAL A 14 24.35 5.45 -1.30
C VAL A 14 23.72 4.17 -0.80
N SER A 15 22.67 3.70 -1.47
CA SER A 15 21.99 2.45 -1.14
C SER A 15 21.62 1.64 -2.37
N ILE A 16 21.82 0.33 -2.30
CA ILE A 16 21.34 -0.65 -3.25
C ILE A 16 20.47 -1.65 -2.51
N GLY A 17 19.21 -1.78 -2.91
CA GLY A 17 18.27 -2.75 -2.38
C GLY A 17 17.85 -3.76 -3.44
N LEU A 18 17.64 -4.98 -2.96
CA LEU A 18 17.00 -6.06 -3.70
C LEU A 18 15.96 -6.64 -2.75
N THR A 19 14.72 -6.68 -3.22
CA THR A 19 13.61 -7.35 -2.54
C THR A 19 13.05 -8.39 -3.49
N ARG A 20 12.85 -9.61 -3.01
CA ARG A 20 12.21 -10.68 -3.76
C ARG A 20 11.19 -11.37 -2.86
N SER A 21 9.99 -11.53 -3.39
CA SER A 21 8.87 -12.26 -2.79
C SER A 21 8.36 -13.29 -3.81
N GLU A 22 7.24 -13.94 -3.49
CA GLU A 22 6.56 -14.88 -4.38
C GLU A 22 6.09 -14.21 -5.67
N TYR A 23 5.46 -13.04 -5.59
CA TYR A 23 4.84 -12.35 -6.73
C TYR A 23 5.59 -11.08 -7.17
N GLN A 24 6.63 -10.65 -6.45
CA GLN A 24 7.28 -9.36 -6.74
C GLN A 24 8.80 -9.40 -6.55
N THR A 25 9.51 -8.86 -7.54
CA THR A 25 10.96 -8.60 -7.51
C THR A 25 11.23 -7.12 -7.72
N LYS A 26 11.96 -6.49 -6.80
CA LYS A 26 12.33 -5.07 -6.83
C LYS A 26 13.83 -4.89 -6.71
N TYR A 27 14.39 -4.06 -7.58
CA TYR A 27 15.74 -3.52 -7.46
C TYR A 27 15.65 -2.02 -7.30
N ASN A 28 16.40 -1.47 -6.35
CA ASN A 28 16.44 -0.03 -6.15
C ASN A 28 17.88 0.44 -5.91
N PHE A 29 18.25 1.50 -6.60
CA PHE A 29 19.44 2.29 -6.31
C PHE A 29 18.99 3.65 -5.78
N GLY A 30 19.66 4.13 -4.74
CA GLY A 30 19.40 5.43 -4.15
C GLY A 30 20.68 6.16 -3.84
N PHE A 31 20.72 7.44 -4.21
CA PHE A 31 21.74 8.40 -3.79
C PHE A 31 21.04 9.54 -3.06
N THR A 32 21.61 10.01 -1.95
CA THR A 32 21.06 11.15 -1.23
C THR A 32 22.19 12.04 -0.73
N ASN A 33 22.13 13.32 -1.10
CA ASN A 33 22.85 14.39 -0.43
C ASN A 33 21.95 14.97 0.66
N PRO A 34 22.20 14.70 1.96
CA PRO A 34 21.37 15.20 3.04
C PRO A 34 21.51 16.71 3.30
N TYR A 35 22.59 17.34 2.83
CA TYR A 35 22.90 18.76 2.99
C TYR A 35 23.18 19.39 1.63
N PHE A 36 22.22 19.28 0.72
CA PHE A 36 22.29 19.96 -0.58
C PHE A 36 22.31 21.48 -0.39
N THR A 37 21.63 21.99 0.63
CA THR A 37 21.79 23.35 1.14
C THR A 37 22.34 23.34 2.56
N GLU A 38 22.90 24.48 3.01
CA GLU A 38 23.39 24.66 4.38
C GLU A 38 22.28 24.46 5.43
N ASP A 39 21.04 24.78 5.08
CA ASP A 39 19.85 24.65 5.95
C ASP A 39 19.31 23.21 6.05
N GLY A 40 20.00 22.21 5.49
CA GLY A 40 19.62 20.79 5.62
C GLY A 40 18.56 20.32 4.62
N VAL A 41 18.38 21.04 3.51
CA VAL A 41 17.58 20.53 2.38
C VAL A 41 18.31 19.33 1.77
N SER A 42 17.61 18.22 1.60
CA SER A 42 18.18 17.03 0.97
C SER A 42 17.84 16.95 -0.52
N LEU A 43 18.78 16.49 -1.33
CA LEU A 43 18.55 16.12 -2.73
C LEU A 43 18.80 14.62 -2.90
N GLY A 44 17.80 13.91 -3.40
CA GLY A 44 17.82 12.47 -3.64
C GLY A 44 17.66 12.14 -5.11
N TYR A 45 18.33 11.08 -5.54
CA TYR A 45 18.14 10.42 -6.83
C TYR A 45 17.84 8.95 -6.57
N ASN A 46 16.87 8.40 -7.28
CA ASN A 46 16.56 6.98 -7.22
C ASN A 46 16.41 6.39 -8.61
N LEU A 47 16.88 5.16 -8.78
CA LEU A 47 16.59 4.31 -9.93
C LEU A 47 15.89 3.07 -9.39
N PHE A 48 14.85 2.62 -10.06
CA PHE A 48 14.13 1.43 -9.64
C PHE A 48 13.74 0.58 -10.82
N TYR A 49 13.63 -0.72 -10.55
CA TYR A 49 12.97 -1.71 -11.37
C TYR A 49 12.07 -2.53 -10.44
N SER A 50 10.85 -2.79 -10.86
CA SER A 50 9.87 -3.61 -10.17
C SER A 50 9.20 -4.51 -11.19
N SER A 51 9.27 -5.82 -10.99
CA SER A 51 8.48 -6.80 -11.73
C SER A 51 7.50 -7.42 -10.75
N THR A 52 6.22 -7.31 -11.06
CA THR A 52 5.14 -7.94 -10.29
C THR A 52 4.43 -8.92 -11.20
N ASP A 53 4.41 -10.18 -10.82
CA ASP A 53 3.77 -11.26 -11.56
C ASP A 53 2.79 -11.97 -10.62
N TYR A 54 1.50 -11.81 -10.90
CA TYR A 54 0.44 -12.42 -10.10
C TYR A 54 0.15 -13.88 -10.47
N SER A 55 0.85 -14.44 -11.47
CA SER A 55 0.67 -15.84 -11.87
C SER A 55 1.01 -16.86 -10.79
N ASP A 56 1.93 -16.51 -9.89
CA ASP A 56 2.35 -17.36 -8.77
C ASP A 56 1.51 -17.13 -7.50
N TYR A 57 0.59 -16.14 -7.47
CA TYR A 57 -0.23 -15.85 -6.27
C TYR A 57 -1.35 -16.88 -6.05
N TYR A 58 -1.83 -17.51 -7.13
CA TYR A 58 -2.84 -18.56 -7.05
C TYR A 58 -2.15 -19.90 -7.35
N ASP A 59 -2.29 -20.85 -6.42
CA ASP A 59 -1.71 -22.22 -6.48
C ASP A 59 -2.38 -23.10 -7.56
N ASP A 60 -2.92 -22.48 -8.61
CA ASP A 60 -3.60 -23.06 -9.76
C ASP A 60 -2.79 -22.91 -11.06
N GLY A 61 -1.66 -22.19 -11.04
CA GLY A 61 -0.81 -21.94 -12.21
C GLY A 61 -1.43 -20.99 -13.24
N VAL A 62 -2.40 -20.16 -12.82
CA VAL A 62 -3.12 -19.22 -13.68
C VAL A 62 -2.43 -17.85 -13.67
N SER A 63 -1.95 -17.40 -14.83
CA SER A 63 -1.45 -16.03 -14.99
C SER A 63 -2.60 -15.02 -15.10
N TYR A 64 -2.62 -14.06 -14.16
CA TYR A 64 -3.57 -12.95 -14.12
C TYR A 64 -3.07 -11.77 -14.91
N TYR A 65 -1.95 -11.20 -14.50
CA TYR A 65 -1.24 -10.18 -15.24
C TYR A 65 0.14 -10.04 -14.64
N ALA A 66 1.07 -9.59 -15.46
CA ALA A 66 2.37 -9.13 -15.02
C ALA A 66 2.51 -7.65 -15.37
N ILE A 67 3.20 -6.92 -14.50
CA ILE A 67 3.61 -5.54 -14.75
C ILE A 67 5.09 -5.39 -14.47
N ASN A 68 5.81 -4.87 -15.47
CA ASN A 68 7.20 -4.51 -15.37
C ASN A 68 7.31 -2.99 -15.37
N SER A 69 7.82 -2.44 -14.29
CA SER A 69 8.00 -1.00 -14.12
C SER A 69 9.47 -0.69 -13.92
N TYR A 70 9.99 0.30 -14.62
CA TYR A 70 11.29 0.88 -14.31
C TYR A 70 11.26 2.38 -14.39
N GLY A 71 12.12 3.04 -13.63
CA GLY A 71 12.09 4.48 -13.59
C GLY A 71 13.25 5.12 -12.86
N ALA A 72 13.29 6.44 -12.99
CA ALA A 72 14.24 7.31 -12.35
C ALA A 72 13.49 8.46 -11.67
N GLY A 73 13.85 8.75 -10.42
CA GLY A 73 13.25 9.83 -9.64
C GLY A 73 14.29 10.78 -9.10
N VAL A 74 13.87 12.04 -8.95
CA VAL A 74 14.54 13.08 -8.19
C VAL A 74 13.63 13.50 -7.05
N SER A 75 14.18 13.69 -5.86
CA SER A 75 13.43 14.17 -4.71
C SER A 75 14.16 15.28 -3.96
N LEU A 76 13.42 16.29 -3.51
CA LEU A 76 13.89 17.38 -2.68
C LEU A 76 13.15 17.31 -1.34
N GLY A 77 13.89 17.25 -0.24
CA GLY A 77 13.33 17.20 1.11
C GLY A 77 13.67 18.45 1.89
N TYR A 78 12.66 19.27 2.17
CA TYR A 78 12.79 20.52 2.92
C TYR A 78 12.33 20.32 4.38
N PRO A 79 13.23 20.40 5.38
CA PRO A 79 12.83 20.37 6.78
C PRO A 79 12.14 21.69 7.14
N ILE A 80 10.87 21.63 7.57
CA ILE A 80 10.14 22.82 8.05
C ILE A 80 10.45 23.04 9.54
N SER A 81 10.55 21.95 10.29
CA SER A 81 10.86 21.95 11.72
C SER A 81 11.63 20.68 12.09
N GLU A 82 11.95 20.51 13.37
CA GLU A 82 12.54 19.26 13.89
C GLU A 82 11.61 18.04 13.73
N THR A 83 10.31 18.28 13.60
CA THR A 83 9.29 17.22 13.54
C THR A 83 8.58 17.14 12.19
N SER A 84 8.71 18.13 11.32
CA SER A 84 7.96 18.21 10.06
C SER A 84 8.85 18.45 8.83
N ARG A 85 8.49 17.80 7.72
CA ARG A 85 9.23 17.83 6.45
C ARG A 85 8.27 17.91 5.26
N LEU A 86 8.62 18.74 4.28
CA LEU A 86 8.05 18.71 2.93
C LEU A 86 8.97 17.93 2.00
N THR A 87 8.37 17.17 1.10
CA THR A 87 9.08 16.41 0.06
C THR A 87 8.46 16.75 -1.28
N TYR A 88 9.29 17.12 -2.25
CA TYR A 88 8.91 17.27 -3.63
C TYR A 88 9.57 16.16 -4.43
N GLY A 89 8.84 15.52 -5.33
CA GLY A 89 9.36 14.42 -6.14
C GLY A 89 8.97 14.57 -7.60
N LEU A 90 9.87 14.18 -8.48
CA LEU A 90 9.61 14.03 -9.90
C LEU A 90 10.15 12.67 -10.35
N THR A 91 9.30 11.82 -10.90
CA THR A 91 9.64 10.45 -11.29
C THR A 91 9.23 10.20 -12.72
N LEU A 92 10.20 9.83 -13.56
CA LEU A 92 9.93 9.25 -14.87
C LEU A 92 9.81 7.74 -14.70
N GLN A 93 8.69 7.17 -15.13
CA GLN A 93 8.37 5.76 -15.01
C GLN A 93 7.89 5.21 -16.34
N HIS A 94 8.41 4.05 -16.72
CA HIS A 94 7.92 3.22 -17.80
C HIS A 94 7.25 1.99 -17.20
N ASP A 95 6.04 1.67 -17.67
CA ASP A 95 5.24 0.52 -17.25
C ASP A 95 4.86 -0.31 -18.48
N ASP A 96 5.18 -1.60 -18.47
CA ASP A 96 4.71 -2.58 -19.45
C ASP A 96 3.79 -3.58 -18.77
N ILE A 97 2.58 -3.72 -19.28
CA ILE A 97 1.54 -4.63 -18.78
C ILE A 97 1.46 -5.81 -19.73
N SER A 98 1.48 -7.02 -19.17
CA SER A 98 1.24 -8.25 -19.91
C SER A 98 0.04 -8.96 -19.30
N PRO A 99 -1.13 -8.99 -19.98
CA PRO A 99 -2.28 -9.72 -19.48
C PRO A 99 -2.00 -11.22 -19.60
N GLY A 100 -2.40 -11.97 -18.58
CA GLY A 100 -2.36 -13.43 -18.61
C GLY A 100 -3.60 -14.03 -19.29
N THR A 101 -3.52 -15.30 -19.68
CA THR A 101 -4.58 -15.99 -20.43
C THR A 101 -5.96 -15.94 -19.74
N TYR A 102 -5.99 -15.85 -18.41
CA TYR A 102 -7.23 -15.83 -17.63
C TYR A 102 -7.38 -14.53 -16.82
N SER A 103 -6.79 -13.42 -17.28
CA SER A 103 -7.04 -12.11 -16.68
C SER A 103 -8.53 -11.81 -16.61
N ALA A 104 -8.91 -11.07 -15.58
CA ALA A 104 -10.22 -10.44 -15.49
C ALA A 104 -10.50 -9.55 -16.72
N ASP A 105 -11.78 -9.42 -17.05
CA ASP A 105 -12.22 -8.62 -18.20
C ASP A 105 -11.78 -7.16 -18.06
N GLU A 106 -11.74 -6.60 -16.83
CA GLU A 106 -11.32 -5.22 -16.59
C GLU A 106 -9.87 -4.94 -17.01
N ILE A 107 -8.99 -5.95 -16.94
CA ILE A 107 -7.59 -5.80 -17.34
C ILE A 107 -7.49 -5.71 -18.87
N TYR A 108 -8.19 -6.60 -19.58
CA TYR A 108 -8.23 -6.57 -21.04
C TYR A 108 -8.95 -5.32 -21.57
N ASP A 109 -10.05 -4.90 -20.92
CA ASP A 109 -10.75 -3.66 -21.22
C ASP A 109 -9.82 -2.44 -21.12
N PHE A 110 -9.08 -2.33 -20.01
CA PHE A 110 -8.12 -1.25 -19.81
C PHE A 110 -7.05 -1.23 -20.90
N ILE A 111 -6.48 -2.40 -21.22
CA ILE A 111 -5.44 -2.51 -22.26
C ILE A 111 -5.98 -2.12 -23.64
N GLN A 112 -7.23 -2.48 -23.96
CA GLN A 112 -7.85 -2.11 -25.23
C GLN A 112 -8.10 -0.60 -25.34
N ARG A 113 -8.45 0.07 -24.23
CA ARG A 113 -8.73 1.51 -24.19
C ARG A 113 -7.47 2.37 -24.16
N GLU A 114 -6.52 2.02 -23.31
CA GLU A 114 -5.37 2.87 -22.98
C GLU A 114 -4.05 2.35 -23.59
N GLY A 115 -3.94 1.05 -23.87
CA GLY A 115 -2.73 0.40 -24.35
C GLY A 115 -2.06 -0.49 -23.29
N GLU A 116 -0.89 -1.05 -23.63
CA GLU A 116 -0.15 -1.98 -22.76
C GLU A 116 1.18 -1.43 -22.23
N SER A 117 1.67 -0.30 -22.77
CA SER A 117 2.96 0.29 -22.43
C SER A 117 2.83 1.79 -22.24
N PHE A 118 3.35 2.30 -21.13
CA PHE A 118 3.11 3.69 -20.69
C PHE A 118 4.39 4.35 -20.18
N ASN A 119 4.65 5.57 -20.64
CA ASN A 119 5.68 6.47 -20.15
C ASN A 119 5.01 7.63 -19.39
N ASN A 120 5.19 7.64 -18.08
CA ASN A 120 4.55 8.60 -17.20
C ASN A 120 5.60 9.43 -16.45
N LEU A 121 5.42 10.75 -16.46
CA LEU A 121 6.15 11.68 -15.61
C LEU A 121 5.26 12.05 -14.42
N LYS A 122 5.58 11.49 -13.24
CA LYS A 122 4.82 11.67 -11.99
C LYS A 122 5.47 12.77 -11.15
N ALA A 123 4.73 13.83 -10.86
CA ALA A 123 5.09 14.86 -9.89
C ALA A 123 4.40 14.57 -8.55
N SER A 124 5.10 14.79 -7.45
CA SER A 124 4.56 14.56 -6.10
C SER A 124 4.96 15.65 -5.11
N ILE A 125 4.06 15.90 -4.17
CA ILE A 125 4.25 16.78 -3.01
C ILE A 125 3.81 15.99 -1.78
N GLY A 126 4.72 15.81 -0.83
CA GLY A 126 4.48 15.15 0.43
C GLY A 126 4.71 16.08 1.60
N TRP A 127 3.88 15.95 2.62
CA TRP A 127 4.08 16.52 3.95
C TRP A 127 4.12 15.38 4.95
N SER A 128 5.01 15.46 5.93
CA SER A 128 5.05 14.52 7.03
C SER A 128 5.36 15.24 8.34
N GLU A 129 4.80 14.73 9.42
CA GLU A 129 5.11 15.15 10.78
C GLU A 129 5.20 13.95 11.72
N SER A 130 6.14 13.97 12.64
CA SER A 130 6.24 12.99 13.72
C SER A 130 6.68 13.63 15.03
N THR A 131 5.80 13.54 16.03
CA THR A 131 6.03 13.93 17.43
C THR A 131 6.09 12.70 18.37
N LEU A 132 6.23 11.49 17.78
CA LEU A 132 6.30 10.24 18.52
C LEU A 132 7.46 10.25 19.52
N ASN A 133 7.17 9.84 20.76
CA ASN A 133 8.17 9.83 21.82
C ASN A 133 9.26 8.76 21.65
N LYS A 134 9.03 7.75 20.81
CA LYS A 134 9.97 6.65 20.50
C LYS A 134 9.76 6.19 19.06
N GLY A 135 10.84 5.82 18.36
CA GLY A 135 10.76 5.27 17.00
C GLY A 135 10.21 3.84 16.96
N VAL A 136 10.38 3.07 18.04
CA VAL A 136 9.84 1.71 18.19
C VAL A 136 9.02 1.66 19.47
N LEU A 137 7.85 1.02 19.39
CA LEU A 137 6.90 0.90 20.49
C LEU A 137 6.55 2.26 21.15
N ALA A 138 6.17 3.26 20.34
CA ALA A 138 5.70 4.58 20.80
C ALA A 138 4.51 4.49 21.77
N THR A 139 4.46 5.38 22.76
CA THR A 139 3.38 5.44 23.77
C THR A 139 2.71 6.81 23.88
N ARG A 140 3.25 7.82 23.20
CA ARG A 140 2.72 9.18 23.16
C ARG A 140 3.14 9.90 21.88
N GLY A 141 2.31 10.82 21.44
CA GLY A 141 2.56 11.67 20.28
C GLY A 141 1.82 11.14 19.06
N HIS A 142 2.03 11.79 17.92
CA HIS A 142 1.39 11.41 16.67
C HIS A 142 2.40 11.37 15.53
N SER A 143 2.03 10.68 14.46
CA SER A 143 2.74 10.68 13.19
C SER A 143 1.72 10.74 12.07
N GLN A 144 1.95 11.63 11.11
CA GLN A 144 1.06 11.89 10.00
C GLN A 144 1.86 12.06 8.71
N SER A 145 1.28 11.66 7.60
CA SER A 145 1.79 11.91 6.26
C SER A 145 0.66 12.19 5.30
N LEU A 146 0.83 13.18 4.43
CA LEU A 146 -0.06 13.48 3.33
C LEU A 146 0.78 13.54 2.05
N THR A 147 0.42 12.78 1.03
CA THR A 147 1.11 12.78 -0.26
C THR A 147 0.10 13.01 -1.37
N LEU A 148 0.34 14.03 -2.17
CA LEU A 148 -0.33 14.25 -3.45
C LEU A 148 0.63 13.84 -4.57
N MET A 149 0.15 13.04 -5.50
CA MET A 149 0.86 12.68 -6.72
C MET A 149 -0.06 12.91 -7.92
N ALA A 150 0.49 13.43 -9.01
CA ALA A 150 -0.20 13.51 -10.28
C ALA A 150 0.80 13.26 -11.42
N THR A 151 0.35 12.62 -12.49
CA THR A 151 1.11 12.65 -13.73
C THR A 151 1.11 14.07 -14.29
N THR A 152 2.09 14.41 -15.13
CA THR A 152 2.22 15.73 -15.74
C THR A 152 1.94 15.66 -17.25
N PRO A 153 1.62 16.79 -17.91
CA PRO A 153 1.45 16.81 -19.36
C PRO A 153 2.64 16.19 -20.11
N GLY A 154 2.35 15.38 -21.12
CA GLY A 154 3.33 14.57 -21.85
C GLY A 154 3.51 13.14 -21.32
N SER A 155 2.78 12.78 -20.25
CA SER A 155 2.60 11.38 -19.84
C SER A 155 1.56 10.69 -20.72
N ASP A 156 1.69 9.37 -20.91
CA ASP A 156 0.69 8.58 -21.64
C ASP A 156 -0.62 8.48 -20.84
N LEU A 157 -0.53 8.34 -19.52
CA LEU A 157 -1.69 8.31 -18.61
C LEU A 157 -1.80 9.58 -17.76
N SER A 158 -3.02 10.07 -17.61
CA SER A 158 -3.36 11.28 -16.87
C SER A 158 -4.17 10.94 -15.62
N PHE A 159 -3.51 10.84 -14.46
CA PHE A 159 -4.18 10.49 -13.19
C PHE A 159 -3.50 11.13 -11.97
N TYR A 160 -4.24 11.20 -10.87
CA TYR A 160 -3.72 11.68 -9.59
C TYR A 160 -4.09 10.75 -8.44
N LYS A 161 -3.33 10.84 -7.35
CA LYS A 161 -3.54 10.11 -6.09
C LYS A 161 -3.27 11.03 -4.90
N LEU A 162 -4.10 10.89 -3.88
CA LEU A 162 -4.02 11.58 -2.60
C LEU A 162 -4.01 10.55 -1.48
N ASP A 163 -2.90 10.45 -0.78
CA ASP A 163 -2.68 9.47 0.29
C ASP A 163 -2.51 10.18 1.63
N TYR A 164 -3.32 9.82 2.62
CA TYR A 164 -3.18 10.28 3.99
C TYR A 164 -3.02 9.10 4.93
N SER A 165 -1.95 9.10 5.73
CA SER A 165 -1.77 8.16 6.83
C SER A 165 -1.59 8.91 8.14
N GLY A 166 -2.23 8.41 9.20
CA GLY A 166 -2.20 9.06 10.49
C GLY A 166 -2.26 8.07 11.63
N GLN A 167 -1.48 8.32 12.68
CA GLN A 167 -1.59 7.60 13.94
C GLN A 167 -1.32 8.54 15.13
N THR A 168 -2.03 8.31 16.22
CA THR A 168 -1.83 9.03 17.48
C THR A 168 -1.85 8.07 18.65
N TYR A 169 -0.96 8.31 19.62
CA TYR A 169 -0.82 7.54 20.84
C TYR A 169 -1.19 8.43 22.02
N LEU A 170 -2.28 8.06 22.71
CA LEU A 170 -2.85 8.76 23.84
C LEU A 170 -2.58 7.94 25.11
N PRO A 171 -1.63 8.33 25.97
CA PRO A 171 -1.37 7.61 27.21
C PRO A 171 -2.57 7.76 28.14
N LEU A 172 -3.20 6.65 28.50
CA LEU A 172 -4.35 6.61 29.43
C LEU A 172 -3.88 6.44 30.88
N SER A 173 -2.72 5.83 31.08
CA SER A 173 -2.03 5.69 32.38
C SER A 173 -0.53 5.57 32.15
N GLU A 174 0.25 5.38 33.21
CA GLU A 174 1.70 5.11 33.10
C GLU A 174 2.03 3.81 32.33
N ARG A 175 1.07 2.88 32.22
CA ARG A 175 1.29 1.55 31.63
C ARG A 175 0.42 1.26 30.40
N THR A 176 -0.56 2.09 30.10
CA THR A 176 -1.57 1.81 29.07
C THR A 176 -1.69 2.97 28.09
N THR A 177 -1.93 2.67 26.82
CA THR A 177 -1.99 3.66 25.74
C THR A 177 -3.10 3.30 24.78
N LEU A 178 -3.91 4.28 24.38
CA LEU A 178 -4.80 4.14 23.25
C LEU A 178 -4.09 4.61 21.99
N ARG A 179 -4.03 3.76 20.96
CA ARG A 179 -3.59 4.13 19.62
C ARG A 179 -4.82 4.28 18.74
N LEU A 180 -4.93 5.42 18.06
CA LEU A 180 -5.87 5.59 16.96
C LEU A 180 -5.06 5.66 15.67
N HIS A 181 -5.50 4.97 14.62
CA HIS A 181 -4.81 4.93 13.35
C HIS A 181 -5.79 4.99 12.18
N THR A 182 -5.35 5.53 11.05
CA THR A 182 -6.13 5.62 9.81
C THR A 182 -5.22 5.67 8.59
N SER A 183 -5.69 5.09 7.49
CA SER A 183 -5.14 5.28 6.15
C SER A 183 -6.29 5.58 5.20
N LEU A 184 -6.20 6.72 4.52
CA LEU A 184 -7.17 7.23 3.57
C LEU A 184 -6.48 7.42 2.22
N GLY A 185 -7.16 7.05 1.15
CA GLY A 185 -6.65 7.17 -0.22
C GLY A 185 -7.77 7.59 -1.16
N TYR A 186 -7.46 8.45 -2.12
CA TYR A 186 -8.34 8.77 -3.22
C TYR A 186 -7.50 9.00 -4.47
N GLY A 187 -7.82 8.33 -5.57
CA GLY A 187 -7.21 8.57 -6.85
C GLY A 187 -8.26 8.63 -7.96
N ASP A 188 -7.94 9.33 -9.03
CA ASP A 188 -8.81 9.39 -10.19
C ASP A 188 -8.02 9.74 -11.45
N GLY A 189 -8.60 9.41 -12.59
CA GLY A 189 -8.14 9.84 -13.90
C GLY A 189 -8.54 11.28 -14.15
N TYR A 190 -7.84 11.94 -15.06
CA TYR A 190 -8.22 13.24 -15.57
C TYR A 190 -7.78 13.37 -17.03
N GLY A 191 -8.30 14.38 -17.74
CA GLY A 191 -7.90 14.61 -19.13
C GLY A 191 -8.31 13.44 -20.04
N SER A 192 -7.33 12.72 -20.59
CA SER A 192 -7.55 11.64 -21.56
C SER A 192 -7.73 10.25 -20.95
N THR A 193 -7.38 10.05 -19.67
CA THR A 193 -7.47 8.74 -19.03
C THR A 193 -8.74 8.65 -18.21
N GLU A 194 -9.52 7.61 -18.45
CA GLU A 194 -10.75 7.36 -17.71
C GLU A 194 -10.44 6.58 -16.43
N GLY A 195 -10.44 7.30 -15.31
CA GLY A 195 -10.22 6.77 -13.97
C GLY A 195 -8.78 6.47 -13.59
N LEU A 196 -8.64 5.92 -12.39
CA LEU A 196 -7.36 5.46 -11.89
C LEU A 196 -6.96 4.15 -12.60
N PRO A 197 -5.74 4.05 -13.16
CA PRO A 197 -5.25 2.79 -13.73
C PRO A 197 -5.30 1.66 -12.69
N PHE A 198 -5.76 0.47 -13.11
CA PHE A 198 -6.06 -0.61 -12.16
C PHE A 198 -4.85 -1.05 -11.32
N TYR A 199 -3.64 -0.96 -11.88
CA TYR A 199 -2.39 -1.31 -11.19
C TYR A 199 -1.95 -0.26 -10.16
N GLU A 200 -2.64 0.89 -10.11
CA GLU A 200 -2.50 1.93 -9.09
C GLU A 200 -3.63 1.88 -8.05
N ASN A 201 -4.57 0.94 -8.16
CA ASN A 201 -5.67 0.78 -7.20
C ASN A 201 -5.18 0.55 -5.77
N TYR A 202 -5.98 1.02 -4.83
CA TYR A 202 -5.81 0.69 -3.43
C TYR A 202 -6.32 -0.71 -3.12
N THR A 203 -5.71 -1.36 -2.14
CA THR A 203 -6.12 -2.66 -1.61
C THR A 203 -6.26 -2.58 -0.08
N ALA A 204 -7.13 -3.42 0.49
CA ALA A 204 -7.31 -3.53 1.93
C ALA A 204 -7.63 -4.97 2.36
N GLY A 205 -7.52 -5.22 3.66
CA GLY A 205 -7.40 -6.54 4.27
C GLY A 205 -5.97 -6.81 4.71
N GLY A 206 -5.76 -7.78 5.59
CA GLY A 206 -4.43 -8.15 6.08
C GLY A 206 -3.97 -7.39 7.33
N GLN A 207 -2.76 -7.71 7.76
CA GLN A 207 -2.13 -7.18 8.98
C GLN A 207 -1.88 -5.66 8.92
N GLY A 208 -1.76 -5.09 7.72
CA GLY A 208 -1.45 -3.69 7.47
C GLY A 208 -2.66 -2.74 7.38
N SER A 209 -3.89 -3.27 7.36
CA SER A 209 -5.11 -2.46 7.24
C SER A 209 -6.21 -2.93 8.19
N VAL A 210 -7.03 -3.90 7.78
CA VAL A 210 -8.14 -4.47 8.57
C VAL A 210 -7.83 -5.93 8.89
N ARG A 211 -7.32 -6.18 10.10
CA ARG A 211 -6.97 -7.54 10.56
C ARG A 211 -8.20 -8.44 10.60
N GLY A 212 -8.03 -9.73 10.37
CA GLY A 212 -9.15 -10.69 10.32
C GLY A 212 -9.74 -10.91 8.93
N PHE A 213 -9.38 -10.05 7.96
CA PHE A 213 -9.64 -10.24 6.53
C PHE A 213 -8.35 -10.60 5.81
N LYS A 214 -8.44 -11.44 4.77
CA LYS A 214 -7.29 -11.84 3.95
C LYS A 214 -6.70 -10.61 3.26
N ASP A 215 -5.39 -10.59 3.07
CA ASP A 215 -4.69 -9.49 2.41
C ASP A 215 -5.28 -9.21 1.02
N GLY A 216 -5.50 -7.94 0.70
CA GLY A 216 -6.09 -7.49 -0.57
C GLY A 216 -7.53 -7.92 -0.84
N SER A 217 -8.21 -8.62 0.07
CA SER A 217 -9.53 -9.21 -0.20
C SER A 217 -10.72 -8.26 -0.06
N LEU A 218 -10.53 -7.02 0.38
CA LEU A 218 -11.60 -6.05 0.57
C LEU A 218 -11.75 -5.14 -0.66
N GLY A 219 -13.00 -4.87 -1.03
CA GLY A 219 -13.36 -3.92 -2.08
C GLY A 219 -14.21 -4.51 -3.21
N PRO A 220 -14.38 -3.74 -4.31
CA PRO A 220 -15.04 -4.16 -5.53
C PRO A 220 -14.48 -5.47 -6.08
N ARG A 221 -15.32 -6.19 -6.80
CA ARG A 221 -15.00 -7.50 -7.39
C ARG A 221 -14.90 -7.41 -8.89
N ASN A 222 -13.87 -8.06 -9.43
CA ASN A 222 -13.64 -8.14 -10.86
C ASN A 222 -14.70 -9.01 -11.55
N THR A 223 -14.72 -8.93 -12.88
CA THR A 223 -15.43 -9.85 -13.76
C THR A 223 -14.43 -10.94 -14.16
N PRO A 224 -14.68 -12.22 -13.82
CA PRO A 224 -13.86 -13.33 -14.26
C PRO A 224 -13.68 -13.37 -15.77
N ALA A 225 -12.67 -14.08 -16.27
CA ALA A 225 -12.39 -14.19 -17.70
C ALA A 225 -13.58 -14.80 -18.47
N THR A 226 -14.37 -13.96 -19.14
CA THR A 226 -15.58 -14.38 -19.87
C THR A 226 -15.28 -14.86 -21.30
N GLY A 227 -14.04 -14.71 -21.76
CA GLY A 227 -13.65 -14.99 -23.14
C GLY A 227 -14.12 -13.90 -24.13
N THR A 228 -14.67 -12.80 -23.62
CA THR A 228 -15.05 -11.62 -24.43
C THR A 228 -13.85 -11.07 -25.21
N TYR A 229 -12.64 -11.17 -24.64
CA TYR A 229 -11.40 -10.68 -25.24
C TYR A 229 -10.55 -11.80 -25.87
N ALA A 230 -11.19 -12.86 -26.40
CA ALA A 230 -10.48 -14.00 -26.99
C ALA A 230 -9.52 -13.64 -28.15
N SER A 231 -9.85 -12.60 -28.93
CA SER A 231 -8.95 -12.10 -29.98
C SER A 231 -7.66 -11.47 -29.44
N ALA A 232 -7.64 -11.07 -28.18
CA ALA A 232 -6.47 -10.54 -27.47
C ALA A 232 -5.75 -11.60 -26.62
N GLY A 233 -6.17 -12.87 -26.72
CA GLY A 233 -5.53 -14.00 -26.02
C GLY A 233 -6.23 -14.45 -24.73
N GLN A 234 -7.38 -13.87 -24.37
CA GLN A 234 -8.15 -14.30 -23.19
C GLN A 234 -8.83 -15.65 -23.44
N ALA A 235 -8.73 -16.58 -22.51
CA ALA A 235 -9.51 -17.81 -22.50
C ALA A 235 -10.71 -17.68 -21.55
N TYR A 236 -11.84 -18.26 -21.95
CA TYR A 236 -13.00 -18.39 -21.06
C TYR A 236 -12.66 -19.33 -19.89
N TYR A 237 -13.00 -18.91 -18.68
CA TYR A 237 -12.85 -19.73 -17.47
C TYR A 237 -14.21 -19.87 -16.76
N SER A 238 -14.77 -21.08 -16.77
CA SER A 238 -16.16 -21.33 -16.37
C SER A 238 -16.42 -21.37 -14.87
N ASP A 239 -15.37 -21.45 -14.05
CA ASP A 239 -15.47 -21.78 -12.61
C ASP A 239 -14.59 -20.86 -11.75
N ARG A 240 -14.67 -19.55 -12.01
CA ARG A 240 -13.98 -18.57 -11.17
C ARG A 240 -14.95 -17.83 -10.26
N ASP A 241 -14.62 -17.85 -8.98
CA ASP A 241 -15.10 -16.83 -8.06
C ASP A 241 -14.54 -15.45 -8.49
N THR A 242 -15.27 -14.40 -8.13
CA THR A 242 -14.83 -13.02 -8.39
C THR A 242 -13.74 -12.63 -7.39
N ASP A 243 -12.62 -12.11 -7.87
CA ASP A 243 -11.52 -11.64 -7.02
C ASP A 243 -11.67 -10.16 -6.67
N ALA A 244 -10.99 -9.73 -5.61
CA ALA A 244 -10.92 -8.32 -5.27
C ALA A 244 -10.09 -7.57 -6.33
N LEU A 245 -10.68 -6.54 -6.94
CA LEU A 245 -10.03 -5.69 -7.95
C LEU A 245 -9.25 -4.53 -7.31
N GLY A 246 -9.52 -4.25 -6.03
CA GLY A 246 -9.18 -2.98 -5.41
C GLY A 246 -10.10 -1.86 -5.92
N GLY A 247 -9.66 -0.62 -5.77
CA GLY A 247 -10.44 0.54 -6.18
C GLY A 247 -9.72 1.85 -5.96
N ASN A 248 -10.36 2.93 -6.37
CA ASN A 248 -9.78 4.27 -6.38
C ASN A 248 -9.97 5.02 -5.06
N ILE A 249 -10.71 4.46 -4.10
CA ILE A 249 -10.95 5.06 -2.76
C ILE A 249 -10.58 4.05 -1.67
N LEU A 250 -9.70 4.45 -0.74
CA LEU A 250 -9.34 3.69 0.44
C LEU A 250 -9.83 4.40 1.69
N VAL A 251 -10.54 3.68 2.56
CA VAL A 251 -10.92 4.17 3.88
C VAL A 251 -10.65 3.08 4.90
N THR A 252 -9.62 3.26 5.72
CA THR A 252 -9.30 2.33 6.81
C THR A 252 -8.95 3.08 8.08
N GLY A 253 -9.20 2.45 9.22
CA GLY A 253 -8.72 2.91 10.51
C GLY A 253 -9.09 1.98 11.64
N GLY A 254 -8.64 2.31 12.83
CA GLY A 254 -8.89 1.49 14.00
C GLY A 254 -8.43 2.12 15.29
N ALA A 255 -8.82 1.46 16.37
CA ALA A 255 -8.42 1.80 17.72
C ALA A 255 -7.78 0.58 18.38
N GLU A 256 -6.60 0.76 18.96
CA GLU A 256 -5.89 -0.27 19.71
C GLU A 256 -5.68 0.18 21.15
N TYR A 257 -6.19 -0.59 22.10
CA TYR A 257 -5.86 -0.43 23.50
C TYR A 257 -4.63 -1.28 23.82
N ILE A 258 -3.51 -0.60 24.06
CA ILE A 258 -2.22 -1.20 24.39
C ILE A 258 -2.08 -1.29 25.90
N PHE A 259 -1.78 -2.49 26.40
CA PHE A 259 -1.71 -2.79 27.83
C PHE A 259 -0.56 -3.76 28.13
N PRO A 260 -0.10 -3.85 29.39
CA PRO A 260 0.92 -4.83 29.77
C PRO A 260 0.31 -6.22 29.97
N MET A 261 0.93 -7.26 29.42
CA MET A 261 0.53 -8.67 29.59
C MET A 261 0.55 -9.09 31.07
N PRO A 262 -0.54 -9.57 31.67
CA PRO A 262 -0.59 -9.83 33.11
C PRO A 262 0.38 -10.92 33.63
N PHE A 263 0.89 -11.81 32.76
CA PHE A 263 1.70 -12.97 33.16
C PHE A 263 3.19 -12.85 32.87
N ILE A 264 3.66 -11.73 32.29
CA ILE A 264 5.06 -11.54 31.87
C ILE A 264 5.67 -10.42 32.70
N LYS A 265 6.78 -10.67 33.41
CA LYS A 265 7.42 -9.66 34.26
C LYS A 265 8.26 -8.65 33.48
N ASP A 266 9.00 -9.10 32.46
CA ASP A 266 9.75 -8.21 31.56
C ASP A 266 9.07 -8.13 30.19
N GLN A 267 8.55 -6.95 29.89
CA GLN A 267 7.78 -6.68 28.66
C GLN A 267 8.41 -5.56 27.84
N ARG A 268 9.68 -5.20 28.07
CA ARG A 268 10.32 -4.10 27.34
C ARG A 268 10.35 -4.32 25.82
N GLN A 269 10.30 -5.58 25.40
CA GLN A 269 10.27 -6.00 24.00
C GLN A 269 8.90 -6.49 23.55
N LEU A 270 7.88 -6.45 24.41
CA LEU A 270 6.57 -7.03 24.16
C LEU A 270 5.48 -5.95 24.23
N ARG A 271 4.60 -5.94 23.25
CA ARG A 271 3.42 -5.08 23.20
C ARG A 271 2.21 -5.97 22.97
N SER A 272 1.28 -5.94 23.92
CA SER A 272 -0.05 -6.52 23.75
C SER A 272 -1.07 -5.43 23.48
N SER A 273 -2.04 -5.76 22.63
CA SER A 273 -3.19 -4.90 22.37
C SER A 273 -4.47 -5.70 22.19
N VAL A 274 -5.59 -5.04 22.50
CA VAL A 274 -6.90 -5.39 21.93
C VAL A 274 -7.25 -4.30 20.94
N PHE A 275 -7.83 -4.66 19.81
CA PHE A 275 -8.08 -3.70 18.73
C PHE A 275 -9.44 -3.92 18.10
N VAL A 276 -9.97 -2.82 17.56
CA VAL A 276 -11.05 -2.80 16.58
C VAL A 276 -10.52 -2.12 15.32
N ASP A 277 -10.63 -2.79 14.19
CA ASP A 277 -10.30 -2.22 12.89
C ASP A 277 -11.55 -2.17 12.04
N ALA A 278 -11.65 -1.12 11.24
CA ALA A 278 -12.72 -0.93 10.28
C ALA A 278 -12.18 -0.32 9.00
N GLY A 279 -12.65 -0.80 7.86
CA GLY A 279 -12.24 -0.23 6.59
C GLY A 279 -12.77 -0.98 5.40
N ASN A 280 -12.64 -0.37 4.24
CA ASN A 280 -12.89 -0.98 2.94
C ASN A 280 -12.17 -0.20 1.84
N VAL A 281 -12.13 -0.79 0.65
CA VAL A 281 -11.81 -0.10 -0.60
C VAL A 281 -13.11 0.06 -1.39
N PHE A 282 -13.23 1.16 -2.12
CA PHE A 282 -14.39 1.44 -2.98
C PHE A 282 -13.92 1.88 -4.36
N SER A 283 -14.78 1.70 -5.36
CA SER A 283 -14.63 2.29 -6.68
C SER A 283 -15.86 3.13 -6.99
N ASP A 284 -15.67 4.40 -7.34
CA ASP A 284 -16.79 5.26 -7.75
C ASP A 284 -17.38 4.87 -9.11
N THR A 285 -16.54 4.28 -9.97
CA THR A 285 -16.85 3.99 -11.36
C THR A 285 -16.56 2.52 -11.66
N CYS A 286 -17.50 1.87 -12.35
CA CYS A 286 -17.36 0.54 -12.93
C CYS A 286 -17.34 0.72 -14.45
N TYR A 287 -16.23 0.37 -15.10
CA TYR A 287 -16.11 0.45 -16.57
C TYR A 287 -16.90 -0.64 -17.28
N LEU A 288 -17.04 -1.80 -16.63
CA LEU A 288 -17.86 -2.90 -17.11
C LEU A 288 -19.14 -3.02 -16.27
N SER A 289 -20.26 -3.27 -16.93
CA SER A 289 -21.55 -3.48 -16.25
C SER A 289 -21.61 -4.76 -15.40
N THR A 290 -20.64 -5.66 -15.59
CA THR A 290 -20.50 -6.93 -14.89
C THR A 290 -19.63 -6.84 -13.63
N THR A 291 -18.82 -5.78 -13.50
CA THR A 291 -18.02 -5.51 -12.30
C THR A 291 -18.95 -5.27 -11.11
N GLN A 292 -18.65 -5.86 -9.96
CA GLN A 292 -19.53 -5.82 -8.79
C GLN A 292 -18.99 -4.89 -7.71
N GLY A 293 -19.89 -4.18 -7.02
CA GLY A 293 -19.53 -3.40 -5.83
C GLY A 293 -18.93 -2.03 -6.11
N CYS A 294 -19.10 -1.45 -7.30
CA CYS A 294 -18.85 -0.02 -7.51
C CYS A 294 -20.07 0.83 -7.12
N GLY A 295 -19.80 2.11 -6.84
CA GLY A 295 -20.79 3.12 -6.54
C GLY A 295 -20.27 4.09 -5.49
N SER A 296 -21.19 4.81 -4.84
CA SER A 296 -20.82 5.70 -3.74
C SER A 296 -20.25 4.92 -2.55
N VAL A 297 -19.41 5.59 -1.75
CA VAL A 297 -18.90 5.05 -0.47
C VAL A 297 -20.06 4.63 0.43
N GLY A 298 -20.27 3.32 0.54
CA GLY A 298 -21.33 2.70 1.32
C GLY A 298 -20.84 2.26 2.70
N LEU A 299 -21.42 2.81 3.77
CA LEU A 299 -21.12 2.36 5.13
C LEU A 299 -21.59 0.91 5.38
N ASP A 300 -22.55 0.43 4.61
CA ASP A 300 -23.04 -0.95 4.61
C ASP A 300 -21.95 -1.95 4.19
N GLN A 301 -21.07 -1.57 3.26
CA GLN A 301 -19.96 -2.39 2.78
C GLN A 301 -18.69 -2.30 3.64
N LEU A 302 -18.72 -1.55 4.76
CA LEU A 302 -17.57 -1.42 5.64
C LEU A 302 -17.26 -2.74 6.37
N ALA A 303 -16.04 -3.24 6.24
CA ALA A 303 -15.56 -4.39 7.00
C ALA A 303 -15.17 -3.94 8.41
N VAL A 304 -15.55 -4.71 9.43
CA VAL A 304 -15.20 -4.44 10.83
C VAL A 304 -14.74 -5.72 11.51
N SER A 305 -13.64 -5.65 12.25
CA SER A 305 -13.12 -6.76 13.04
C SER A 305 -12.73 -6.34 14.45
N LEU A 306 -12.75 -7.31 15.36
CA LEU A 306 -12.28 -7.16 16.74
C LEU A 306 -11.24 -8.25 16.99
N GLY A 307 -10.13 -7.90 17.62
CA GLY A 307 -9.06 -8.86 17.84
C GLY A 307 -8.10 -8.52 18.97
N VAL A 308 -7.17 -9.44 19.17
CA VAL A 308 -6.04 -9.31 20.09
C VAL A 308 -4.74 -9.42 19.30
N GLY A 309 -3.77 -8.59 19.65
CA GLY A 309 -2.48 -8.50 18.98
C GLY A 309 -1.33 -8.60 19.97
N VAL A 310 -0.24 -9.23 19.55
CA VAL A 310 1.03 -9.24 20.27
C VAL A 310 2.16 -8.94 19.30
N THR A 311 2.93 -7.89 19.59
CA THR A 311 4.18 -7.60 18.91
C THR A 311 5.35 -7.87 19.85
N TRP A 312 6.26 -8.73 19.43
CA TRP A 312 7.50 -9.05 20.12
C TRP A 312 8.72 -8.61 19.30
N TYR A 313 9.56 -7.77 19.85
CA TYR A 313 10.80 -7.34 19.23
C TYR A 313 11.90 -8.36 19.51
N SER A 314 12.02 -9.36 18.65
CA SER A 314 12.99 -10.46 18.77
C SER A 314 14.37 -10.06 18.21
N PRO A 315 15.44 -10.84 18.50
CA PRO A 315 16.73 -10.66 17.84
C PRO A 315 16.69 -10.75 16.31
N MET A 316 15.68 -11.43 15.74
CA MET A 316 15.52 -11.57 14.28
C MET A 316 14.65 -10.48 13.67
N GLY A 317 14.13 -9.55 14.48
CA GLY A 317 13.23 -8.48 14.06
C GLY A 317 11.88 -8.50 14.79
N PRO A 318 11.02 -7.52 14.50
CA PRO A 318 9.67 -7.46 15.06
C PRO A 318 8.83 -8.64 14.56
N LEU A 319 8.23 -9.37 15.49
CA LEU A 319 7.24 -10.42 15.26
C LEU A 319 5.89 -9.89 15.69
N THR A 320 4.92 -9.82 14.79
CA THR A 320 3.55 -9.42 15.14
C THR A 320 2.60 -10.57 14.86
N PHE A 321 1.79 -10.91 15.85
CA PHE A 321 0.72 -11.89 15.76
C PHE A 321 -0.61 -11.20 16.03
N SER A 322 -1.64 -11.57 15.28
CA SER A 322 -3.00 -11.12 15.55
C SER A 322 -4.02 -12.24 15.38
N LEU A 323 -5.01 -12.23 16.27
CA LEU A 323 -6.19 -13.07 16.23
C LEU A 323 -7.39 -12.13 16.17
N ALA A 324 -8.04 -12.07 15.01
CA ALA A 324 -9.13 -11.14 14.75
C ALA A 324 -10.37 -11.88 14.24
N THR A 325 -11.52 -11.56 14.82
CA THR A 325 -12.81 -12.07 14.39
C THR A 325 -13.55 -10.96 13.63
N PRO A 326 -13.95 -11.20 12.37
CA PRO A 326 -14.85 -10.32 11.63
C PRO A 326 -16.17 -10.14 12.37
N VAL A 327 -16.52 -8.91 12.73
CA VAL A 327 -17.79 -8.53 13.35
C VAL A 327 -18.81 -8.13 12.30
N LYS A 328 -18.34 -7.45 11.25
CA LYS A 328 -19.13 -7.09 10.08
C LYS A 328 -18.34 -7.47 8.84
N LYS A 329 -18.91 -8.37 8.03
CA LYS A 329 -18.30 -8.92 6.84
C LYS A 329 -19.05 -8.42 5.60
N PRO A 330 -18.39 -7.67 4.69
CA PRO A 330 -18.96 -7.34 3.39
C PRO A 330 -19.16 -8.60 2.54
N GLU A 331 -20.07 -8.55 1.58
CA GLU A 331 -20.31 -9.67 0.67
C GLU A 331 -19.01 -10.07 -0.06
N ASN A 332 -18.81 -11.38 -0.22
CA ASN A 332 -17.66 -12.00 -0.90
C ASN A 332 -16.27 -11.72 -0.28
N ALA A 333 -16.16 -10.98 0.83
CA ALA A 333 -14.89 -10.78 1.53
C ALA A 333 -14.29 -12.10 2.03
N GLU A 334 -12.97 -12.27 1.90
CA GLU A 334 -12.27 -13.43 2.45
C GLU A 334 -11.74 -13.12 3.85
N THR A 335 -11.86 -14.09 4.76
CA THR A 335 -11.50 -13.91 6.17
C THR A 335 -10.27 -14.71 6.52
N GLN A 336 -9.38 -14.13 7.32
CA GLN A 336 -8.18 -14.80 7.82
C GLN A 336 -8.01 -14.46 9.31
N ILE A 337 -8.46 -15.37 10.18
CA ILE A 337 -8.57 -15.12 11.63
C ILE A 337 -7.20 -14.96 12.29
N PHE A 338 -6.24 -15.82 11.94
CA PHE A 338 -4.88 -15.78 12.46
C PHE A 338 -3.93 -15.22 11.41
N GLN A 339 -3.25 -14.15 11.79
CA GLN A 339 -2.28 -13.46 10.93
C GLN A 339 -0.98 -13.27 11.71
N PHE A 340 0.14 -13.41 11.02
CA PHE A 340 1.45 -13.13 11.58
C PHE A 340 2.37 -12.47 10.56
N SER A 341 3.32 -11.70 11.09
CA SER A 341 4.36 -10.99 10.35
C SER A 341 5.68 -11.19 11.09
N LEU A 342 6.75 -11.50 10.34
CA LEU A 342 8.11 -11.62 10.85
C LEU A 342 9.02 -10.64 10.11
N GLY A 343 9.58 -9.68 10.83
CA GLY A 343 10.53 -8.71 10.29
C GLY A 343 9.84 -7.52 9.61
N GLN A 344 10.45 -7.00 8.54
CA GLN A 344 9.76 -6.08 7.65
C GLN A 344 8.79 -6.90 6.80
N THR A 345 7.49 -6.83 7.11
CA THR A 345 6.47 -7.08 6.09
C THR A 345 6.53 -5.94 5.09
N PHE A 346 6.65 -6.31 3.82
CA PHE A 346 6.87 -5.44 2.67
C PHE A 346 5.62 -4.67 2.27
#